data_AF-A0A268BQH5-F1
#
_entry.id   AF-A0A268BQH5-F1
#
_cell.length_a   1.000
_cell.length_b   1.000
_cell.length_c   1.000
_cell.angle_alpha   90.00
_cell.angle_beta   90.00
_cell.angle_gamma   90.00
#
_symmetry.space_group_name_H-M   'P 1'
#
loop_
_entity.id
_entity.type
_entity.pdbx_description
1 polymer ?
#
loop_
_entity_poly.entity_id
_entity_poly.type
_entity_poly.pdbx_seq_one_letter_code
_entity_poly.pdbx_strand_id
1 'polypeptide(L)'
;MKYLVEMEVLKKQSVVVVLDEELISSEKEIEQLAIDRSEKLSESAFVTKEKLWVMRSSKLLPMNISSNQIMLLECGYPYEMIMNMDAEDTEAELDAVSRT
;
A
#
# COMPACT_ATOMS: atom_id res chain seq x y z
N MET A 1 -12.88 -7.90 3.82
CA MET A 1 -12.66 -6.63 3.10
C MET A 1 -11.16 -6.32 3.12
N LYS A 2 -10.70 -5.24 2.49
CA LYS A 2 -9.27 -4.87 2.48
C LYS A 2 -9.07 -3.45 3.00
N TYR A 3 -7.94 -3.19 3.65
CA TYR A 3 -7.55 -1.86 4.10
C TYR A 3 -6.37 -1.36 3.26
N LEU A 4 -6.47 -0.12 2.78
CA LEU A 4 -5.36 0.67 2.27
C LEU A 4 -4.75 1.44 3.43
N VAL A 5 -3.47 1.26 3.69
CA VAL A 5 -2.77 1.96 4.77
C VAL A 5 -1.59 2.73 4.16
N GLU A 6 -1.57 4.03 4.40
CA GLU A 6 -0.47 4.91 4.01
C GLU A 6 0.45 5.11 5.22
N MET A 7 1.71 4.69 5.09
CA MET A 7 2.73 4.81 6.12
C MET A 7 3.81 5.80 5.69
N GLU A 8 4.32 6.60 6.63
CA GLU A 8 5.48 7.48 6.39
C GLU A 8 6.64 7.12 7.34
N VAL A 9 7.84 7.00 6.78
CA VAL A 9 9.09 7.08 7.57
C VAL A 9 9.45 8.54 7.70
N LEU A 10 9.44 9.06 8.93
CA LEU A 10 9.79 10.44 9.33
C LEU A 10 10.55 11.21 8.23
N LYS A 11 9.79 11.87 7.34
CA LYS A 11 10.20 12.84 6.32
C LYS A 11 10.99 12.38 5.09
N LYS A 12 11.05 11.10 4.72
CA LYS A 12 11.80 10.71 3.48
C LYS A 12 11.15 9.68 2.57
N GLN A 13 10.21 8.87 3.05
CA GLN A 13 9.62 7.80 2.23
C GLN A 13 8.20 7.51 2.69
N SER A 14 7.27 7.51 1.75
CA SER A 14 5.89 7.05 1.96
C SER A 14 5.73 5.68 1.31
N VAL A 15 5.06 4.77 2.00
CA VAL A 15 4.73 3.43 1.48
C VAL A 15 3.25 3.20 1.66
N VAL A 16 2.62 2.66 0.62
CA VAL A 16 1.22 2.27 0.62
C VAL A 16 1.17 0.75 0.68
N VAL A 17 0.43 0.21 1.66
CA VAL A 17 0.29 -1.24 1.83
C VAL A 17 -1.18 -1.62 1.89
N VAL A 18 -1.53 -2.76 1.30
CA VAL A 18 -2.89 -3.31 1.33
C VAL A 18 -2.92 -4.52 2.26
N LEU A 19 -3.83 -4.51 3.24
CA LEU A 19 -4.00 -5.57 4.24
C LEU A 19 -5.39 -6.21 4.11
N ASP A 20 -5.45 -7.53 4.29
CA ASP A 20 -6.72 -8.27 4.31
C ASP A 20 -7.35 -8.23 5.72
N GLU A 21 -8.64 -7.87 5.80
CA GLU A 21 -9.39 -7.72 7.07
C GLU A 21 -9.48 -9.01 7.90
N GLU A 22 -9.35 -10.18 7.27
CA GLU A 22 -9.39 -11.48 7.98
C GLU A 22 -8.28 -11.61 9.04
N LEU A 23 -7.26 -10.76 8.97
CA LEU A 23 -6.11 -10.73 9.88
C LEU A 23 -6.16 -9.57 10.89
N ILE A 24 -7.26 -8.79 10.92
CA ILE A 24 -7.32 -7.50 11.62
C ILE A 24 -8.48 -7.49 12.62
N SER A 25 -8.15 -7.39 13.91
CA SER A 25 -9.12 -7.27 15.00
C SER A 25 -9.06 -5.91 15.72
N SER A 26 -8.02 -5.10 15.49
CA SER A 26 -7.89 -3.75 16.04
C SER A 26 -7.00 -2.81 15.21
N GLU A 27 -7.15 -1.49 15.35
CA GLU A 27 -6.30 -0.49 14.68
C GLU A 27 -4.80 -0.65 14.99
N LYS A 28 -4.45 -1.11 16.20
CA LYS A 28 -3.05 -1.39 16.57
C LYS A 28 -2.46 -2.54 15.75
N GLU A 29 -3.28 -3.52 15.37
CA GLU A 29 -2.84 -4.61 14.49
C GLU A 29 -2.70 -4.13 13.04
N ILE A 30 -3.55 -3.21 12.58
CA ILE A 30 -3.40 -2.56 11.27
C ILE A 30 -2.03 -1.89 11.18
N GLU A 31 -1.68 -1.10 12.20
CA GLU A 31 -0.39 -0.41 12.27
C GLU A 31 0.79 -1.39 12.27
N GLN A 32 0.76 -2.41 13.12
CA GLN A 32 1.85 -3.39 13.21
C GLN A 32 2.01 -4.20 11.91
N LEU A 33 0.92 -4.67 11.32
CA LEU A 33 0.95 -5.42 10.06
C LEU A 33 1.43 -4.54 8.89
N ALA A 34 1.05 -3.26 8.88
CA ALA A 34 1.51 -2.31 7.89
C ALA A 34 3.02 -2.07 8.00
N ILE A 35 3.55 -1.97 9.23
CA ILE A 35 4.99 -1.90 9.50
C ILE A 35 5.69 -3.14 8.94
N ASP A 36 5.26 -4.33 9.32
CA ASP A 36 5.89 -5.59 8.90
C ASP A 36 5.89 -5.77 7.38
N ARG A 37 4.82 -5.34 6.69
CA ARG A 37 4.72 -5.35 5.22
C ARG A 37 5.65 -4.31 4.58
N SER A 38 5.67 -3.09 5.11
CA SER A 38 6.52 -2.01 4.59
C SER A 38 8.01 -2.31 4.71
N GLU A 39 8.43 -2.97 5.79
CA GLU A 39 9.82 -3.42 5.97
C GLU A 39 10.23 -4.50 4.96
N LYS A 40 9.31 -5.41 4.61
CA LYS A 40 9.55 -6.44 3.58
C LYS A 40 9.63 -5.86 2.17
N LEU A 41 8.89 -4.78 1.89
CA LEU A 41 8.88 -4.11 0.60
C LEU A 41 10.10 -3.18 0.42
N SER A 42 10.64 -2.61 1.50
CA SER A 42 11.80 -1.72 1.45
C SER A 42 13.13 -2.48 1.66
N GLU A 43 13.58 -3.25 0.67
CA GLU A 43 14.96 -3.79 0.69
C GLU A 43 16.05 -2.70 0.47
N SER A 44 15.68 -1.44 0.23
CA SER A 44 16.63 -0.35 -0.09
C SER A 44 17.34 0.25 1.14
N ALA A 45 18.45 -0.38 1.52
CA ALA A 45 19.77 0.17 1.89
C ALA A 45 19.96 1.31 2.94
N PHE A 46 18.94 1.96 3.52
CA PHE A 46 19.16 3.09 4.45
C PHE A 46 18.29 3.03 5.71
N VAL A 47 18.26 1.87 6.37
CA VAL A 47 17.54 1.70 7.64
C VAL A 47 18.47 1.94 8.81
N THR A 48 18.51 3.18 9.29
CA THR A 48 18.94 3.46 10.67
C THR A 48 18.00 2.74 11.64
N LYS A 49 18.56 2.19 12.73
CA LYS A 49 17.86 1.40 13.77
C LYS A 49 16.66 2.08 14.45
N GLU A 50 16.40 3.35 14.13
CA GLU A 50 15.33 4.18 14.69
C GLU A 50 14.32 4.61 13.60
N LYS A 51 13.82 3.68 12.77
CA LYS A 51 12.69 3.98 11.87
C LYS A 51 11.38 3.93 12.67
N LEU A 52 10.86 5.10 13.02
CA LEU A 52 9.48 5.26 13.47
C LEU A 52 8.61 5.39 12.22
N TRP A 53 7.99 4.29 11.82
CA TRP A 53 6.87 4.32 10.90
C TRP A 53 5.67 4.96 11.60
N VAL A 54 5.02 5.89 10.92
CA VAL A 54 3.80 6.52 11.43
C VAL A 54 2.71 6.31 10.40
N MET A 55 1.58 5.75 10.83
CA MET A 55 0.38 5.64 10.01
C MET A 55 -0.17 7.04 9.72
N ARG A 56 -0.24 7.39 8.43
CA ARG A 56 -0.80 8.66 7.98
C ARG A 56 -2.29 8.57 7.76
N SER A 57 -2.73 7.50 7.12
CA SER A 57 -4.13 7.23 6.89
C SER A 57 -4.39 5.73 6.77
N SER A 58 -5.60 5.32 7.13
CA SER A 58 -6.14 4.01 6.82
C SER A 58 -7.52 4.20 6.17
N LYS A 59 -7.78 3.45 5.10
CA LYS A 59 -9.05 3.50 4.36
C LYS A 59 -9.50 2.09 4.02
N LEU A 60 -10.80 1.85 4.11
CA LEU A 60 -11.40 0.61 3.62
C LEU A 60 -11.47 0.65 2.09
N LEU A 61 -10.97 -0.41 1.46
CA LEU A 61 -11.09 -0.63 0.02
C LEU A 61 -12.42 -1.32 -0.29
N PRO A 62 -13.03 -1.01 -1.45
CA PRO A 62 -14.25 -1.64 -1.89
C PRO A 62 -14.03 -3.14 -2.17
N MET A 63 -15.04 -3.98 -1.92
CA MET A 63 -14.92 -5.44 -2.02
C MET A 63 -14.64 -5.95 -3.44
N ASN A 64 -14.96 -5.16 -4.46
CA ASN A 64 -14.81 -5.50 -5.87
C ASN A 64 -13.49 -4.99 -6.49
N ILE A 65 -12.54 -4.51 -5.69
CA ILE A 65 -11.25 -4.07 -6.19
C ILE A 65 -10.49 -5.24 -6.83
N SER A 66 -9.94 -5.02 -8.03
CA SER A 66 -9.19 -6.06 -8.74
C SER A 66 -7.77 -6.22 -8.19
N SER A 67 -7.15 -7.39 -8.41
CA SER A 67 -5.74 -7.62 -8.05
C SER A 67 -4.80 -6.62 -8.72
N ASN A 68 -5.11 -6.22 -9.96
CA ASN A 68 -4.31 -5.27 -10.72
C ASN A 68 -4.37 -3.86 -10.10
N GLN A 69 -5.56 -3.43 -9.68
CA GLN A 69 -5.73 -2.17 -8.96
C GLN A 69 -5.00 -2.19 -7.61
N ILE A 70 -5.01 -3.32 -6.90
CA ILE A 70 -4.23 -3.50 -5.66
C ILE A 70 -2.73 -3.31 -5.94
N MET A 71 -2.20 -3.94 -6.99
CA MET A 71 -0.77 -3.82 -7.34
C MET A 71 -0.39 -2.37 -7.65
N LEU A 72 -1.21 -1.62 -8.40
CA LEU A 72 -0.93 -0.20 -8.67
C LEU A 72 -0.95 0.65 -7.38
N LEU A 73 -1.87 0.38 -6.45
CA LEU A 73 -1.87 1.05 -5.14
C LEU A 73 -0.58 0.77 -4.36
N GLU A 74 -0.11 -0.49 -4.35
CA GLU A 74 1.16 -0.86 -3.71
C GLU A 74 2.39 -0.26 -4.42
N CYS A 75 2.29 0.02 -5.73
CA CYS A 75 3.30 0.79 -6.48
C CYS A 75 3.26 2.31 -6.18
N GLY A 76 2.34 2.77 -5.33
CA GLY A 76 2.24 4.17 -4.90
C GLY A 76 1.35 5.06 -5.76
N TYR A 77 0.52 4.48 -6.64
CA TYR A 77 -0.44 5.26 -7.42
C TYR A 77 -1.55 5.83 -6.51
N PRO A 78 -2.06 7.04 -6.81
CA PRO A 78 -3.11 7.67 -6.00
C PRO A 78 -4.41 6.87 -6.00
N TYR A 79 -5.01 6.68 -4.82
CA TYR A 79 -6.25 5.93 -4.66
C TYR A 79 -7.39 6.41 -5.59
N GLU A 80 -7.63 7.72 -5.66
CA GLU A 80 -8.69 8.29 -6.50
C GLU A 80 -8.47 8.04 -7.99
N MET A 81 -7.21 7.94 -8.43
CA MET A 81 -6.88 7.61 -9.82
C MET A 81 -7.23 6.14 -10.10
N ILE A 82 -6.77 5.23 -9.25
CA ILE A 82 -6.99 3.79 -9.44
C ILE A 82 -8.47 3.42 -9.39
N MET A 83 -9.25 4.07 -8.52
CA MET A 83 -10.69 3.81 -8.42
C MET A 83 -11.49 4.26 -9.65
N ASN A 84 -10.93 5.13 -10.48
CA ASN A 84 -11.56 5.60 -11.72
C ASN A 84 -11.06 4.87 -12.97
N MET A 85 -10.04 4.00 -12.84
CA MET A 85 -9.51 3.20 -13.94
C MET A 85 -10.43 2.01 -14.23
N ASP A 86 -10.63 1.73 -15.51
CA ASP A 86 -11.20 0.46 -15.94
C ASP A 86 -10.13 -0.65 -16.01
N ALA A 87 -10.53 -1.84 -16.43
CA ALA A 87 -9.62 -2.98 -16.49
C ALA A 87 -8.51 -2.80 -17.54
N GLU A 88 -8.82 -2.18 -18.68
CA GLU A 88 -7.86 -1.96 -19.77
C GLU A 88 -6.79 -0.94 -19.36
N ASP A 89 -7.22 0.17 -18.74
CA ASP A 89 -6.34 1.20 -18.20
C ASP A 89 -5.42 0.62 -17.11
N THR A 90 -5.98 -0.19 -16.20
CA THR A 90 -5.21 -0.79 -15.11
C THR A 90 -4.14 -1.76 -15.64
N GLU A 91 -4.47 -2.56 -16.66
CA GLU A 91 -3.51 -3.46 -17.31
C GLU A 91 -2.42 -2.70 -18.04
N ALA A 92 -2.76 -1.64 -18.79
CA ALA A 92 -1.80 -0.83 -19.51
C ALA A 92 -0.76 -0.18 -18.59
N GLU A 93 -1.19 0.35 -17.44
CA GLU A 93 -0.29 0.95 -16.45
C GLU A 93 0.64 -0.09 -15.79
N LEU A 94 0.14 -1.28 -15.47
CA LEU A 94 0.98 -2.35 -14.94
C LEU A 94 2.01 -2.84 -15.97
N ASP A 95 1.62 -2.91 -17.24
CA ASP A 95 2.51 -3.24 -18.34
C ASP A 95 3.62 -2.18 -18.50
N ALA A 96 3.31 -0.90 -18.26
CA ALA A 96 4.30 0.17 -18.26
C ALA A 96 5.27 0.04 -17.07
N VAL A 97 4.75 -0.20 -15.87
CA VAL A 97 5.56 -0.33 -14.63
C VAL A 97 6.48 -1.56 -14.67
N SER A 98 6.01 -2.69 -15.20
CA SER A 98 6.78 -3.95 -15.27
C SER A 98 7.92 -3.93 -16.30
N ARG A 99 7.94 -2.95 -17.21
CA ARG A 99 8.97 -2.79 -18.25
C ARG A 99 10.07 -1.80 -17.87
N THR A 100 9.96 -1.14 -16.72
CA THR A 100 10.98 -0.25 -16.13
C THR A 100 11.82 -0.96 -15.09
#